data_AF-A0A9W4CI92-F1
#
_entry.id   AF-A0A9W4CI92-F1
#
_cell.length_a   1.000
_cell.length_b   1.000
_cell.length_c   1.000
_cell.angle_alpha   90.00
_cell.angle_beta   90.00
_cell.angle_gamma   90.00
#
_symmetry.space_group_name_H-M   'P 1'
#
loop_
_entity.id
_entity.type
_entity.pdbx_description
1 polymer ?
#
loop_
_entity_poly.entity_id
_entity_poly.type
_entity_poly.pdbx_seq_one_letter_code
_entity_poly.pdbx_strand_id
1 'polypeptide(L)'
;MDPITWAIIIGSFLGGAAIGYFWDEIKAWASKVLGYILDGINYLIEVTSDAVVYLVKQGTRVYKRIEVYVRNIRTGGTRLEYRQEEISPYDLPDDINAELNRKMNNKLEIARGST
;
A
#
# COMPACT_ATOMS: atom_id res chain seq x y z
N MET A 1 13.98 15.42 13.92
CA MET A 1 13.47 15.24 12.53
C MET A 1 12.62 13.99 12.59
N ASP A 2 11.30 14.16 12.49
CA ASP A 2 10.37 13.04 12.66
C ASP A 2 10.50 12.08 11.47
N PRO A 3 10.63 10.77 11.74
CA PRO A 3 10.85 9.78 10.70
C PRO A 3 9.50 9.51 10.03
N ILE A 4 9.42 9.78 8.73
CA ILE A 4 8.45 9.20 7.76
C ILE A 4 7.15 8.70 8.41
N THR A 5 6.08 9.48 8.34
CA THR A 5 4.79 9.11 8.92
C THR A 5 4.15 8.02 8.06
N TRP A 6 3.86 6.86 8.65
CA TRP A 6 3.26 5.73 7.95
C TRP A 6 1.74 5.82 8.06
N ALA A 7 1.05 6.07 6.94
CA ALA A 7 -0.40 5.93 6.86
C ALA A 7 -0.74 4.51 6.36
N ILE A 8 -0.79 3.54 7.27
CA ILE A 8 -1.27 2.20 6.94
C ILE A 8 -2.80 2.24 6.96
N ILE A 9 -3.43 2.30 5.78
CA ILE A 9 -4.89 2.30 5.64
C ILE A 9 -5.38 0.87 5.77
N ILE A 10 -5.68 0.45 7.01
CA ILE A 10 -6.29 -0.85 7.31
C ILE A 10 -7.75 -0.62 7.70
N GLY A 11 -8.69 -1.25 7.00
CA GLY A 11 -10.05 -1.34 7.50
C GLY A 11 -10.09 -2.49 8.52
N SER A 12 -10.62 -2.25 9.72
CA SER A 12 -10.89 -3.29 10.74
C SER A 12 -9.65 -3.87 11.47
N PHE A 13 -9.37 -3.29 12.63
CA PHE A 13 -8.27 -3.61 13.55
C PHE A 13 -8.65 -4.75 14.53
N LEU A 14 -8.98 -5.94 14.05
CA LEU A 14 -9.26 -7.09 14.92
C LEU A 14 -8.66 -8.38 14.34
N GLY A 15 -7.55 -8.85 14.93
CA GLY A 15 -7.11 -10.24 14.82
C GLY A 15 -5.67 -10.40 15.30
N GLY A 16 -5.40 -11.53 15.98
CA GLY A 16 -4.29 -11.72 16.92
C GLY A 16 -2.87 -11.78 16.33
N ALA A 17 -1.94 -12.42 17.06
CA ALA A 17 -0.49 -12.41 16.78
C ALA A 17 -0.11 -12.74 15.32
N ALA A 18 -0.86 -13.63 14.65
CA ALA A 18 -0.64 -13.98 13.24
C ALA A 18 -0.82 -12.78 12.27
N ILE A 19 -1.76 -11.88 12.57
CA ILE A 19 -1.95 -10.63 11.80
C ILE A 19 -0.80 -9.67 12.07
N GLY A 20 -0.29 -9.63 13.30
CA GLY A 20 0.89 -8.84 13.66
C GLY A 20 2.12 -9.20 12.81
N TYR A 21 2.47 -10.49 12.76
CA TYR A 21 3.60 -10.98 11.96
C TYR A 21 3.44 -10.67 10.47
N PHE A 22 2.25 -10.87 9.92
CA PHE A 22 1.97 -10.54 8.52
C PHE A 22 2.19 -9.05 8.21
N TRP A 23 1.71 -8.16 9.09
CA TRP A 23 1.93 -6.73 8.91
C TRP A 23 3.39 -6.32 9.09
N ASP A 24 4.12 -6.97 9.97
CA ASP A 24 5.54 -6.70 10.16
C ASP A 24 6.36 -7.10 8.93
N GLU A 25 6.00 -8.21 8.26
CA GLU A 25 6.57 -8.58 6.97
C GLU A 25 6.27 -7.54 5.89
N ILE A 26 5.02 -7.07 5.79
CA ILE A 26 4.64 -6.00 4.85
C ILE A 26 5.41 -4.72 5.13
N LYS A 27 5.54 -4.30 6.40
CA LYS A 27 6.31 -3.10 6.78
C LYS A 27 7.78 -3.26 6.44
N ALA A 28 8.37 -4.44 6.70
CA ALA A 28 9.77 -4.71 6.39
C ALA A 28 10.03 -4.65 4.87
N TRP A 29 9.14 -5.26 4.08
CA TRP A 29 9.16 -5.14 2.63
C TRP A 29 9.02 -3.68 2.18
N ALA A 30 8.00 -2.98 2.68
CA ALA A 30 7.71 -1.60 2.32
C ALA A 30 8.87 -0.66 2.68
N SER A 31 9.56 -0.90 3.79
CA SER A 31 10.73 -0.12 4.21
C SER A 31 11.90 -0.26 3.24
N LYS A 32 12.17 -1.50 2.78
CA LYS A 32 13.20 -1.75 1.76
C LYS A 32 12.84 -1.07 0.44
N VAL A 33 11.60 -1.21 0.01
CA VAL A 33 11.12 -0.62 -1.24
C VAL A 33 11.10 0.90 -1.18
N LEU A 34 10.68 1.47 -0.06
CA LEU A 34 10.72 2.90 0.17
C LEU A 34 12.15 3.42 0.09
N GLY A 35 13.12 2.73 0.70
CA GLY A 35 14.54 3.05 0.56
C GLY A 35 14.98 3.15 -0.90
N TYR A 36 14.62 2.16 -1.74
CA TYR A 36 14.94 2.22 -3.17
C TYR A 36 14.25 3.34 -3.93
N ILE A 37 13.00 3.68 -3.57
CA ILE A 37 12.29 4.83 -4.16
C ILE A 37 13.02 6.13 -3.78
N LEU A 38 13.33 6.26 -2.50
CA LEU A 38 14.01 7.39 -1.88
C LEU A 38 15.44 7.60 -2.41
N ASP A 39 16.17 6.53 -2.69
CA ASP A 39 17.50 6.59 -3.32
C ASP A 39 17.45 7.15 -4.75
N GLY A 40 16.31 6.99 -5.43
CA GLY A 40 16.06 7.51 -6.77
C GLY A 40 15.60 8.98 -6.81
N ILE A 41 15.51 9.65 -5.66
CA ILE A 41 14.95 11.00 -5.53
C ILE A 41 16.06 12.01 -5.27
N ASN A 42 15.97 13.16 -5.94
CA ASN A 42 16.89 14.26 -5.70
C ASN A 42 16.35 15.17 -4.58
N TYR A 43 16.73 14.87 -3.34
CA TYR A 43 16.32 15.63 -2.14
C TYR A 43 16.61 17.14 -2.17
N LEU A 44 17.47 17.62 -3.07
CA LEU A 44 17.73 19.05 -3.21
C LEU A 44 16.58 19.79 -3.93
N ILE A 45 15.79 19.10 -4.76
CA ILE A 45 14.75 19.70 -5.62
C ILE A 45 13.43 18.93 -5.66
N GLU A 46 13.37 17.75 -5.02
CA GLU A 46 12.19 16.91 -4.94
C GLU A 46 11.81 16.68 -3.48
N VAL A 47 10.51 16.75 -3.19
CA VAL A 47 9.91 16.41 -1.90
C VAL A 47 8.97 15.24 -2.06
N THR A 48 8.90 14.38 -1.04
CA THR A 48 8.04 13.21 -1.02
C THR A 48 6.87 13.38 -0.08
N SER A 49 5.71 12.85 -0.44
CA SER A 49 4.62 12.61 0.50
C SER A 49 4.98 11.48 1.47
N ASP A 50 4.16 11.33 2.50
CA ASP A 50 4.11 10.09 3.26
C ASP A 50 3.85 8.90 2.33
N ALA A 51 4.47 7.76 2.67
CA ALA A 51 4.30 6.52 1.93
C ALA A 51 2.98 5.84 2.33
N VAL A 52 2.17 5.49 1.33
CA VAL A 52 0.92 4.77 1.53
C VAL A 52 1.15 3.31 1.17
N VAL A 53 0.97 2.42 2.15
CA VAL A 53 1.12 0.97 1.98
C VAL A 53 -0.22 0.30 2.15
N TYR A 54 -0.63 -0.50 1.17
CA TYR A 54 -1.92 -1.17 1.19
C TYR A 54 -1.93 -2.45 0.34
N LEU A 55 -2.97 -3.25 0.54
CA LEU A 55 -3.23 -4.46 -0.22
C LEU A 55 -4.24 -4.18 -1.33
N VAL A 56 -3.96 -4.69 -2.53
CA VAL A 56 -4.80 -4.55 -3.71
C VAL A 56 -5.19 -5.93 -4.21
N LYS A 57 -6.49 -6.19 -4.32
CA LYS A 57 -7.01 -7.39 -4.97
C LYS A 57 -7.42 -7.08 -6.40
N GLN A 58 -6.88 -7.84 -7.37
CA GLN A 58 -7.27 -7.78 -8.78
C GLN A 58 -7.67 -9.18 -9.24
N GLY A 59 -8.97 -9.44 -9.30
CA GLY A 59 -9.49 -10.79 -9.55
C GLY A 59 -9.07 -11.77 -8.45
N THR A 60 -8.37 -12.83 -8.84
CA THR A 60 -7.84 -13.83 -7.90
C THR A 60 -6.50 -13.47 -7.27
N ARG A 61 -5.80 -12.46 -7.80
CA ARG A 61 -4.46 -12.07 -7.35
C ARG A 61 -4.51 -10.96 -6.32
N VAL A 62 -3.61 -11.04 -5.34
CA VAL A 62 -3.44 -10.03 -4.30
C VAL A 62 -2.04 -9.46 -4.39
N TYR A 63 -1.94 -8.14 -4.26
CA TYR A 63 -0.68 -7.42 -4.34
C TYR A 63 -0.50 -6.59 -3.07
N LYS A 64 0.72 -6.56 -2.52
CA LYS A 64 1.15 -5.48 -1.63
C LYS A 64 1.64 -4.35 -2.51
N ARG A 65 1.18 -3.14 -2.23
CA ARG A 65 1.52 -1.94 -2.99
C ARG A 65 1.98 -0.84 -2.03
N ILE A 66 3.05 -0.18 -2.42
CA ILE A 66 3.50 1.08 -1.82
C ILE A 66 3.44 2.19 -2.87
N GLU A 67 2.92 3.34 -2.45
CA GLU A 67 2.77 4.54 -3.26
C GLU A 67 3.38 5.73 -2.53
N VAL A 68 4.18 6.51 -3.24
CA VAL A 68 4.83 7.73 -2.76
C VAL A 68 4.69 8.80 -3.83
N TYR A 69 4.10 9.94 -3.49
CA TYR A 69 4.04 11.07 -4.39
C TYR A 69 5.33 11.87 -4.28
N VAL A 70 5.97 12.12 -5.43
CA VAL A 70 7.18 12.93 -5.51
C VAL A 70 6.85 14.20 -6.26
N ARG A 71 7.14 15.35 -5.64
CA ARG A 71 6.90 16.66 -6.23
C ARG A 71 8.22 17.41 -6.39
N ASN A 72 8.47 17.91 -7.59
CA ASN A 72 9.57 18.82 -7.83
C ASN A 72 9.20 20.23 -7.34
N ILE A 73 10.00 20.80 -6.42
CA ILE A 73 9.71 22.11 -5.82
C ILE A 73 9.98 23.28 -6.77
N ARG A 74 10.78 23.08 -7.83
CA ARG A 74 11.12 24.12 -8.81
C ARG A 74 10.10 24.20 -9.95
N THR A 75 9.71 23.05 -10.50
CA THR A 75 8.76 23.01 -11.62
C THR A 75 7.32 22.83 -11.17
N GLY A 76 7.11 22.41 -9.93
CA GLY A 76 5.80 22.08 -9.38
C GLY A 76 5.23 20.74 -9.87
N GLY A 77 5.92 20.04 -10.77
CA GLY A 77 5.49 18.77 -11.34
C GLY A 77 5.44 17.66 -10.28
N THR A 78 4.37 16.88 -10.31
CA THR A 78 4.14 15.74 -9.39
C THR A 78 4.14 14.45 -10.19
N ARG A 79 4.85 13.43 -9.69
CA ARG A 79 4.81 12.06 -10.19
C ARG A 79 4.48 11.09 -9.05
N LEU A 80 3.85 9.98 -9.41
CA LEU A 80 3.59 8.88 -8.49
C LEU A 80 4.68 7.82 -8.66
N GLU A 81 5.47 7.62 -7.62
CA GLU A 81 6.35 6.46 -7.53
C GLU A 81 5.61 5.34 -6.82
N TYR A 82 5.53 4.18 -7.47
CA TYR A 82 4.89 3.03 -6.87
C TYR A 82 5.62 1.74 -7.21
N ARG A 83 5.46 0.78 -6.30
CA ARG A 83 5.94 -0.58 -6.46
C ARG A 83 4.89 -1.53 -5.93
N GLN A 84 4.76 -2.66 -6.61
CA GLN A 84 3.81 -3.71 -6.25
C GLN A 84 4.49 -5.07 -6.33
N GLU A 85 4.14 -5.95 -5.42
CA GLU A 85 4.59 -7.34 -5.39
C GLU A 85 3.39 -8.24 -5.17
N GLU A 86 3.28 -9.29 -5.99
CA GLU A 86 2.22 -10.28 -5.85
C GLU A 86 2.46 -11.11 -4.58
N ILE A 87 1.39 -11.34 -3.83
CA ILE A 87 1.39 -12.18 -2.64
C ILE A 87 0.47 -13.36 -2.92
N SER A 88 0.90 -14.56 -2.50
CA SER A 88 0.03 -15.72 -2.56
C SER A 88 -1.23 -15.47 -1.74
N PRO A 89 -2.43 -15.77 -2.27
CA PRO A 89 -3.65 -15.70 -1.48
C PRO A 89 -3.65 -16.59 -0.24
N TYR A 90 -2.80 -17.62 -0.21
CA TYR A 90 -2.62 -18.52 0.92
C TYR A 90 -1.75 -17.94 2.04
N ASP A 91 -0.95 -16.92 1.74
CA ASP A 91 -0.11 -16.22 2.73
C ASP A 91 -0.89 -15.09 3.43
N LEU A 92 -2.14 -14.84 3.01
CA LEU A 92 -3.01 -13.86 3.62
C LEU A 92 -3.70 -14.47 4.85
N PRO A 93 -3.68 -13.78 6.01
CA PRO A 93 -4.56 -14.11 7.12
C PRO A 93 -6.03 -14.12 6.66
N ASP A 94 -6.79 -15.10 7.15
CA ASP A 94 -8.19 -15.32 6.76
C ASP A 94 -9.05 -14.05 6.91
N ASP A 95 -8.84 -13.29 8.00
CA ASP A 95 -9.54 -12.05 8.28
C ASP A 95 -9.29 -10.97 7.20
N ILE A 96 -8.05 -10.86 6.72
CA ILE A 96 -7.66 -9.91 5.67
C ILE A 96 -8.22 -10.36 4.33
N ASN A 97 -8.16 -11.65 4.02
CA ASN A 97 -8.72 -12.20 2.79
C ASN A 97 -10.25 -12.00 2.74
N ALA A 98 -10.94 -12.23 3.86
CA ALA A 98 -12.37 -11.96 4.01
C ALA A 98 -12.70 -10.48 3.79
N GLU A 99 -11.91 -9.57 4.36
CA GLU A 99 -12.10 -8.14 4.17
C GLU A 99 -11.88 -7.71 2.71
N LEU A 100 -10.83 -8.22 2.05
CA LEU A 100 -10.53 -7.96 0.64
C LEU A 100 -11.64 -8.48 -0.27
N ASN A 101 -12.17 -9.67 0.01
CA ASN A 101 -13.33 -10.23 -0.71
C ASN A 101 -14.57 -9.36 -0.54
N ARG A 102 -14.86 -8.91 0.68
CA ARG A 102 -15.98 -8.00 0.95
C ARG A 102 -15.84 -6.69 0.18
N LYS A 103 -14.66 -6.06 0.20
CA LYS A 103 -14.38 -4.83 -0.57
C LYS A 103 -14.55 -5.03 -2.07
N MET A 104 -14.09 -6.17 -2.60
CA MET A 104 -14.24 -6.50 -4.02
C MET A 104 -15.73 -6.65 -4.39
N ASN A 105 -16.50 -7.39 -3.60
CA ASN A 105 -17.93 -7.58 -3.82
C ASN A 105 -18.70 -6.25 -3.78
N ASN A 106 -18.43 -5.39 -2.78
CA ASN A 106 -19.05 -4.06 -2.70
C ASN A 106 -18.73 -3.22 -3.95
N LYS A 107 -17.50 -3.28 -4.45
CA LYS A 107 -17.11 -2.54 -5.66
C LYS A 107 -17.83 -3.06 -6.91
N LEU A 108 -18.03 -4.37 -7.00
CA LEU A 108 -18.80 -5.00 -8.07
C LEU A 108 -20.28 -4.62 -8.00
N GLU A 109 -20.86 -4.55 -6.81
CA GLU A 109 -22.25 -4.13 -6.59
C GLU A 109 -22.46 -2.65 -6.98
N ILE A 110 -21.56 -1.76 -6.57
CA ILE A 110 -21.60 -0.35 -6.99
C ILE A 110 -21.51 -0.23 -8.51
N ALA A 111 -20.58 -0.96 -9.15
CA ALA A 111 -20.45 -0.95 -10.60
C ALA A 111 -21.72 -1.45 -11.31
N ARG A 112 -22.42 -2.43 -10.74
CA ARG A 112 -23.69 -2.97 -11.27
C ARG A 112 -24.88 -2.06 -11.04
N GLY A 113 -24.95 -1.35 -9.91
CA GLY A 113 -26.02 -0.42 -9.58
C GLY A 113 -25.89 0.96 -10.23
N SER A 114 -24.78 1.22 -10.94
CA SER A 114 -24.52 2.48 -11.66
C SER A 114 -24.85 2.40 -13.16
N THR A 115 -25.53 1.33 -13.61
CA THR A 115 -26.00 1.13 -14.99
C THR A 115 -27.52 1.16 -15.01
#